data_AF-A0A7Y2ZMI4-F1
#
_entry.id   AF-A0A7Y2ZMI4-F1
#
_cell.length_a   1.000
_cell.length_b   1.000
_cell.length_c   1.000
_cell.angle_alpha   90.00
_cell.angle_beta   90.00
_cell.angle_gamma   90.00
#
_symmetry.space_group_name_H-M   'P 1'
#
loop_
_entity.id
_entity.type
_entity.pdbx_description
1 polymer ?
#
loop_
_entity_poly.entity_id
_entity_poly.type
_entity_poly.pdbx_seq_one_letter_code
_entity_poly.pdbx_strand_id
1 'polypeptide(L)'
;PRTVRAIFQMEIAGEPLDISKDIIYRYSKPDEGELYRPFEILPEVTAKLSEKVYIFDSDQQQDVEVVVTAGRNDLVGTVSMAYPEGWSVHPGMQKVNIAQKGNSETIVFTIIPPKDQSEGLITPMVEIDGEYYTRELVEIDYDHIPHQSVILPSESKVVRLDIVRKGQNIGYIEGVGDVVPESLNHIGYNVITIDPKEINAELLSNFDAVVVGIRAYNIVDELKFKQDLLFDFVEQGGNLILQYNTSRRVKVENLAPYHLKLSRDRVTDENAAVSFINPDHPVLNYPNKIEARDFDGWVQERGLYFPDEWGEEFTPVLSMNDPGETPKEGSLLVAKHGKGHYIYTGLSFFREFPAGVPGAYRLFTNMLSLGKDNINLDKKLTD
;
A
#
# COMPACT_ATOMS: atom_id res chain seq x y z
N PRO A 1 -20.85 18.04 2.95
CA PRO A 1 -21.69 19.18 3.38
C PRO A 1 -23.14 18.74 3.55
N ARG A 2 -23.79 19.07 4.68
CA ARG A 2 -25.20 18.73 4.93
C ARG A 2 -26.08 19.56 4.00
N THR A 3 -26.66 18.91 2.99
CA THR A 3 -27.36 19.58 1.89
C THR A 3 -28.80 19.96 2.22
N VAL A 4 -29.41 19.35 3.25
CA VAL A 4 -30.80 19.58 3.61
C VAL A 4 -30.89 20.38 4.91
N ARG A 5 -31.49 21.57 4.82
CA ARG A 5 -31.75 22.47 5.94
C ARG A 5 -33.22 22.87 5.97
N ALA A 6 -33.76 23.01 7.17
CA ALA A 6 -35.05 23.64 7.40
C ALA A 6 -34.82 25.13 7.69
N ILE A 7 -35.60 26.00 7.02
CA ILE A 7 -35.63 27.43 7.30
C ILE A 7 -36.95 27.72 8.00
N PHE A 8 -36.87 28.17 9.24
CA PHE A 8 -38.02 28.61 10.02
C PHE A 8 -38.15 30.12 9.86
N GLN A 9 -39.17 30.54 9.13
CA GLN A 9 -39.49 31.95 8.93
C GLN A 9 -40.42 32.38 10.07
N MET A 10 -39.99 33.37 10.84
CA MET A 10 -40.70 33.85 12.01
C MET A 10 -40.85 35.37 11.97
N GLU A 11 -41.86 35.88 12.66
CA GLU A 11 -42.00 37.30 12.92
C GLU A 11 -41.91 37.53 14.43
N ILE A 12 -40.96 38.34 14.87
CA ILE A 12 -40.75 38.67 16.29
C ILE A 12 -40.84 40.18 16.43
N ALA A 13 -41.84 40.67 17.16
CA ALA A 13 -42.11 42.10 17.35
C ALA A 13 -42.29 42.91 16.05
N GLY A 14 -42.82 42.28 14.99
CA GLY A 14 -43.02 42.90 13.68
C GLY A 14 -41.81 42.80 12.75
N GLU A 15 -40.69 42.24 13.21
CA GLU A 15 -39.48 42.06 12.41
C GLU A 15 -39.36 40.61 11.92
N PRO A 16 -39.12 40.38 10.61
CA PRO A 16 -38.90 39.05 10.08
C PRO A 16 -37.55 38.48 10.55
N LEU A 17 -37.56 37.23 10.95
CA LEU A 17 -36.38 36.47 11.38
C LEU A 17 -36.39 35.07 10.76
N ASP A 18 -35.33 34.76 10.02
CA ASP A 18 -35.11 33.42 9.47
C ASP A 18 -34.11 32.65 10.32
N ILE A 19 -34.53 31.49 10.84
CA ILE A 19 -33.66 30.56 11.57
C ILE A 19 -33.41 29.33 10.69
N SER A 20 -32.16 29.13 10.29
CA SER A 20 -31.74 27.92 9.57
C SER A 20 -31.30 26.83 10.56
N LYS A 21 -31.81 25.60 10.40
CA LYS A 21 -31.38 24.41 11.15
C LYS A 21 -31.09 23.25 10.20
N ASP A 22 -30.06 22.48 10.51
CA ASP A 22 -29.81 21.21 9.83
C ASP A 22 -30.92 20.20 10.19
N ILE A 23 -31.34 19.39 9.21
CA ILE A 23 -32.25 18.27 9.48
C ILE A 23 -31.42 17.11 10.03
N ILE A 24 -31.80 16.63 11.21
CA ILE A 24 -31.13 15.55 11.92
C ILE A 24 -32.15 14.55 12.45
N TYR A 25 -31.76 13.28 12.50
CA TYR A 25 -32.47 12.23 13.22
C TYR A 25 -31.88 12.10 14.62
N ARG A 26 -32.66 12.45 15.64
CA ARG A 26 -32.27 12.30 17.05
C ARG A 26 -32.78 10.97 17.58
N TYR A 27 -31.90 10.19 18.21
CA TYR A 27 -32.24 8.91 18.86
C TYR A 27 -31.43 8.78 20.15
N SER A 28 -31.68 7.73 20.93
CA SER A 28 -30.91 7.45 22.14
C SER A 28 -30.57 5.97 22.26
N LYS A 29 -29.43 5.69 22.88
CA LYS A 29 -29.05 4.35 23.34
C LYS A 29 -28.86 4.36 24.87
N PRO A 30 -29.17 3.28 25.58
CA PRO A 30 -29.07 3.23 27.05
C PRO A 30 -27.67 3.53 27.61
N ASP A 31 -26.64 3.17 26.86
CA ASP A 31 -25.22 3.27 27.20
C ASP A 31 -24.54 4.55 26.67
N GLU A 32 -25.06 5.14 25.59
CA GLU A 32 -24.46 6.34 24.96
C GLU A 32 -25.29 7.63 25.17
N GLY A 33 -26.52 7.54 25.66
CA GLY A 33 -27.40 8.70 25.86
C GLY A 33 -27.99 9.21 24.54
N GLU A 34 -28.07 10.54 24.38
CA GLU A 34 -28.64 11.17 23.17
C GLU A 34 -27.63 11.22 22.02
N LEU A 35 -28.05 10.72 20.85
CA LEU A 35 -27.27 10.66 19.63
C LEU A 35 -28.00 11.36 18.48
N TYR A 36 -27.22 11.78 17.49
CA TYR A 36 -27.71 12.53 16.34
C TYR A 36 -27.11 11.94 15.07
N ARG A 37 -27.98 11.59 14.11
CA ARG A 37 -27.58 11.20 12.75
C ARG A 37 -28.00 12.29 11.76
N PRO A 38 -27.11 12.72 10.85
CA PRO A 38 -27.51 13.63 9.77
C PRO A 38 -28.63 13.02 8.92
N PHE A 39 -29.53 13.86 8.39
CA PHE A 39 -30.43 13.42 7.34
C PHE A 39 -29.68 13.36 6.01
N GLU A 40 -29.67 12.18 5.38
CA GLU A 40 -28.88 11.90 4.19
C GLU A 40 -29.78 11.30 3.09
N ILE A 41 -29.57 11.77 1.86
CA ILE A 41 -30.19 11.19 0.66
C ILE A 41 -29.11 10.34 0.01
N LEU A 42 -29.27 9.02 0.12
CA LEU A 42 -28.33 8.04 -0.42
C LEU A 42 -28.84 7.48 -1.77
N PRO A 43 -27.95 7.02 -2.65
CA PRO A 43 -28.32 6.33 -3.88
C PRO A 43 -29.22 5.12 -3.62
N GLU A 44 -30.03 4.75 -4.61
CA GLU A 44 -30.88 3.55 -4.50
C GLU A 44 -30.09 2.24 -4.60
N VAL A 45 -28.84 2.30 -5.06
CA VAL A 45 -27.87 1.21 -5.03
C VAL A 45 -26.46 1.77 -4.93
N THR A 46 -25.59 1.06 -4.24
CA THR A 46 -24.15 1.30 -4.26
C THR A 46 -23.41 0.00 -4.54
N ALA A 47 -22.25 0.08 -5.18
CA ALA A 47 -21.39 -1.06 -5.42
C ALA A 47 -19.97 -0.71 -5.00
N LYS A 48 -19.28 -1.62 -4.32
CA LYS A 48 -17.86 -1.49 -3.96
C LYS A 48 -17.08 -2.72 -4.38
N LEU A 49 -15.85 -2.53 -4.81
CA LEU A 49 -14.86 -3.61 -4.95
C LEU A 49 -14.24 -3.90 -3.58
N SER A 50 -13.94 -5.17 -3.31
CA SER A 50 -13.39 -5.57 -1.99
C SER A 50 -11.99 -5.00 -1.74
N GLU A 51 -11.15 -4.88 -2.78
CA GLU A 51 -9.79 -4.34 -2.66
C GLU A 51 -9.66 -3.01 -3.40
N LYS A 52 -8.79 -2.11 -2.91
CA LYS A 52 -8.49 -0.84 -3.59
C LYS A 52 -7.47 -0.98 -4.71
N VAL A 53 -6.62 -2.01 -4.67
CA VAL A 53 -5.59 -2.29 -5.67
C VAL A 53 -5.49 -3.79 -5.92
N TYR A 54 -5.47 -4.19 -7.19
CA TYR A 54 -5.21 -5.56 -7.64
C TYR A 54 -3.91 -5.60 -8.45
N ILE A 55 -2.99 -6.49 -8.07
CA ILE A 55 -1.66 -6.63 -8.68
C ILE A 55 -1.57 -7.96 -9.43
N PHE A 56 -1.09 -7.91 -10.67
CA PHE A 56 -0.90 -9.06 -11.55
C PHE A 56 0.57 -9.18 -11.94
N ASP A 57 1.27 -10.16 -11.38
CA ASP A 57 2.69 -10.44 -11.67
C ASP A 57 2.91 -11.21 -12.97
N SER A 58 1.84 -11.80 -13.51
CA SER A 58 1.81 -12.62 -14.71
C SER A 58 0.52 -12.40 -15.52
N ASP A 59 0.32 -13.18 -16.58
CA ASP A 59 -0.93 -13.20 -17.36
C ASP A 59 -2.02 -14.06 -16.70
N GLN A 60 -1.83 -14.47 -15.45
CA GLN A 60 -2.84 -15.19 -14.69
C GLN A 60 -4.03 -14.28 -14.35
N GLN A 61 -5.23 -14.80 -14.59
CA GLN A 61 -6.48 -14.14 -14.24
C GLN A 61 -6.70 -14.16 -12.71
N GLN A 62 -7.41 -13.15 -12.20
CA GLN A 62 -7.75 -13.03 -10.78
C GLN A 62 -9.23 -12.72 -10.62
N ASP A 63 -9.85 -13.36 -9.64
CA ASP A 63 -11.23 -13.05 -9.25
C ASP A 63 -11.28 -11.80 -8.37
N VAL A 64 -12.26 -10.94 -8.64
CA VAL A 64 -12.53 -9.71 -7.91
C VAL A 64 -13.99 -9.72 -7.45
N GLU A 65 -14.18 -9.40 -6.18
CA GLU A 65 -15.49 -9.35 -5.56
C GLU A 65 -16.07 -7.95 -5.64
N VAL A 66 -17.32 -7.86 -6.09
CA VAL A 66 -18.13 -6.66 -6.07
C VAL A 66 -19.27 -6.86 -5.07
N VAL A 67 -19.29 -6.03 -4.04
CA VAL A 67 -20.36 -6.00 -3.03
C VAL A 67 -21.37 -4.94 -3.46
N VAL A 68 -22.58 -5.38 -3.82
CA VAL A 68 -23.70 -4.51 -4.19
C VAL A 68 -24.63 -4.38 -3.00
N THR A 69 -24.93 -3.16 -2.58
CA THR A 69 -25.80 -2.85 -1.43
C THR A 69 -27.06 -2.14 -1.91
N ALA A 70 -28.23 -2.64 -1.52
CA ALA A 70 -29.50 -2.07 -1.92
C ALA A 70 -29.91 -0.88 -1.03
N GLY A 71 -30.20 0.27 -1.66
CA GLY A 71 -30.74 1.47 -1.02
C GLY A 71 -32.27 1.49 -0.92
N ARG A 72 -32.96 0.53 -1.55
CA ARG A 72 -34.41 0.30 -1.51
C ARG A 72 -34.76 -1.19 -1.42
N ASN A 73 -36.00 -1.51 -1.04
CA ASN A 73 -36.50 -2.89 -1.09
C ASN A 73 -36.69 -3.35 -2.53
N ASP A 74 -36.69 -4.67 -2.73
CA ASP A 74 -36.98 -5.35 -3.99
C ASP A 74 -36.12 -4.82 -5.16
N LEU A 75 -34.82 -4.66 -4.91
CA LEU A 75 -33.87 -4.17 -5.89
C LEU A 75 -33.52 -5.26 -6.88
N VAL A 76 -33.79 -5.01 -8.16
CA VAL A 76 -33.42 -5.90 -9.27
C VAL A 76 -32.62 -5.10 -10.27
N GLY A 77 -31.45 -5.60 -10.65
CA GLY A 77 -30.57 -4.94 -11.60
C GLY A 77 -29.58 -5.89 -12.25
N THR A 78 -28.70 -5.31 -13.06
CA THR A 78 -27.54 -6.01 -13.60
C THR A 78 -26.27 -5.26 -13.29
N VAL A 79 -25.19 -5.99 -13.03
CA VAL A 79 -23.88 -5.41 -12.75
C VAL A 79 -22.96 -5.77 -13.90
N SER A 80 -22.22 -4.79 -14.37
CA SER A 80 -21.11 -4.93 -15.30
C SER A 80 -19.89 -4.19 -14.73
N MET A 81 -18.77 -4.20 -15.45
CA MET A 81 -17.55 -3.54 -15.00
C MET A 81 -16.95 -2.73 -16.14
N ALA A 82 -16.60 -1.47 -15.88
CA ALA A 82 -15.70 -0.72 -16.74
C ALA A 82 -14.26 -1.10 -16.41
N TYR A 83 -13.41 -1.20 -17.43
CA TYR A 83 -12.03 -1.64 -17.31
C TYR A 83 -11.15 -0.96 -18.37
N PRO A 84 -9.82 -0.90 -18.17
CA PRO A 84 -8.92 -0.22 -19.08
C PRO A 84 -8.71 -0.98 -20.40
N GLU A 85 -8.24 -0.30 -21.43
CA GLU A 85 -7.93 -0.91 -22.73
C GLU A 85 -6.92 -2.05 -22.58
N GLY A 86 -7.15 -3.16 -23.29
CA GLY A 86 -6.30 -4.36 -23.25
C GLY A 86 -6.62 -5.32 -22.10
N TRP A 87 -7.40 -4.90 -21.11
CA TRP A 87 -7.94 -5.77 -20.07
C TRP A 87 -9.27 -6.40 -20.52
N SER A 88 -9.66 -7.49 -19.88
CA SER A 88 -10.98 -8.08 -20.09
C SER A 88 -11.59 -8.64 -18.81
N VAL A 89 -12.92 -8.74 -18.78
CA VAL A 89 -13.69 -9.14 -17.61
C VAL A 89 -14.70 -10.22 -17.98
N HIS A 90 -14.79 -11.26 -17.16
CA HIS A 90 -15.75 -12.35 -17.33
C HIS A 90 -16.48 -12.68 -16.01
N PRO A 91 -17.80 -12.98 -16.04
CA PRO A 91 -18.72 -12.75 -17.16
C PRO A 91 -18.89 -11.24 -17.45
N GLY A 92 -19.34 -10.87 -18.65
CA GLY A 92 -19.50 -9.45 -19.00
C GLY A 92 -20.60 -8.72 -18.22
N MET A 93 -21.56 -9.46 -17.65
CA MET A 93 -22.61 -8.95 -16.78
C MET A 93 -23.14 -10.04 -15.85
N GLN A 94 -23.69 -9.64 -14.70
CA GLN A 94 -24.38 -10.53 -13.75
C GLN A 94 -25.67 -9.89 -13.26
N LYS A 95 -26.65 -10.72 -12.88
CA LYS A 95 -27.90 -10.23 -12.28
C LYS A 95 -27.72 -10.11 -10.77
N VAL A 96 -28.38 -9.12 -10.18
CA VAL A 96 -28.46 -8.92 -8.73
C VAL A 96 -29.92 -8.80 -8.33
N ASN A 97 -30.32 -9.43 -7.22
CA ASN A 97 -31.69 -9.37 -6.70
C ASN A 97 -31.69 -9.34 -5.16
N ILE A 98 -31.87 -8.15 -4.61
CA ILE A 98 -31.78 -7.90 -3.18
C ILE A 98 -33.15 -7.48 -2.65
N ALA A 99 -33.77 -8.36 -1.85
CA ALA A 99 -35.14 -8.16 -1.37
C ALA A 99 -35.30 -7.00 -0.38
N GLN A 100 -34.32 -6.78 0.50
CA GLN A 100 -34.43 -5.82 1.60
C GLN A 100 -33.42 -4.68 1.46
N LYS A 101 -33.89 -3.46 1.69
CA LYS A 101 -33.04 -2.27 1.83
C LYS A 101 -31.97 -2.51 2.91
N GLY A 102 -30.73 -2.16 2.61
CA GLY A 102 -29.58 -2.30 3.48
C GLY A 102 -28.86 -3.65 3.35
N ASN A 103 -29.49 -4.66 2.74
CA ASN A 103 -28.82 -5.92 2.46
C ASN A 103 -27.84 -5.76 1.30
N SER A 104 -26.85 -6.66 1.26
CA SER A 104 -25.85 -6.71 0.21
C SER A 104 -25.77 -8.09 -0.42
N GLU A 105 -25.39 -8.14 -1.68
CA GLU A 105 -25.04 -9.35 -2.43
C GLU A 105 -23.61 -9.19 -2.96
N THR A 106 -22.79 -10.23 -2.78
CA THR A 106 -21.43 -10.28 -3.34
C THR A 106 -21.46 -11.09 -4.62
N ILE A 107 -20.96 -10.50 -5.70
CA ILE A 107 -20.79 -11.16 -6.99
C ILE A 107 -19.31 -11.14 -7.38
N VAL A 108 -18.89 -12.10 -8.20
CA VAL A 108 -17.48 -12.32 -8.52
C VAL A 108 -17.26 -12.15 -10.02
N PHE A 109 -16.36 -11.26 -10.40
CA PHE A 109 -15.87 -11.12 -11.77
C PHE A 109 -14.44 -11.63 -11.85
N THR A 110 -14.08 -12.30 -12.93
CA THR A 110 -12.71 -12.65 -13.26
C THR A 110 -12.11 -11.57 -14.15
N ILE A 111 -11.02 -10.96 -13.69
CA ILE A 111 -10.23 -9.99 -14.45
C ILE A 111 -9.07 -10.73 -15.13
N ILE A 112 -8.90 -10.47 -16.43
CA ILE A 112 -7.83 -11.03 -17.24
C ILE A 112 -6.92 -9.89 -17.67
N PRO A 113 -5.65 -9.86 -17.22
CA PRO A 113 -4.73 -8.78 -17.55
C PRO A 113 -4.18 -8.90 -18.98
N PRO A 114 -3.64 -7.81 -19.56
CA PRO A 114 -2.86 -7.87 -20.78
C PRO A 114 -1.52 -8.58 -20.55
N LYS A 115 -0.83 -8.92 -21.64
CA LYS A 115 0.49 -9.56 -21.57
C LYS A 115 1.57 -8.60 -21.06
N ASP A 116 1.55 -7.38 -21.58
CA ASP A 116 2.52 -6.33 -21.32
C ASP A 116 2.13 -5.48 -20.10
N GLN A 117 3.10 -4.73 -19.56
CA GLN A 117 2.86 -3.81 -18.44
C GLN A 117 1.72 -2.84 -18.75
N SER A 118 0.75 -2.74 -17.86
CA SER A 118 -0.43 -1.88 -18.00
C SER A 118 -1.01 -1.58 -16.63
N GLU A 119 -1.63 -0.41 -16.49
CA GLU A 119 -2.40 -0.07 -15.29
C GLU A 119 -3.63 0.74 -15.67
N GLY A 120 -4.61 0.77 -14.77
CA GLY A 120 -5.79 1.62 -14.91
C GLY A 120 -6.78 1.37 -13.79
N LEU A 121 -8.02 1.83 -14.00
CA LEU A 121 -9.09 1.71 -13.02
C LEU A 121 -10.15 0.72 -13.51
N ILE A 122 -10.66 -0.08 -12.58
CA ILE A 122 -11.90 -0.83 -12.76
C ILE A 122 -13.01 -0.22 -11.90
N THR A 123 -14.22 -0.19 -12.45
CA THR A 123 -15.38 0.45 -11.83
C THR A 123 -16.60 -0.46 -12.00
N PRO A 124 -17.23 -0.95 -10.91
CA PRO A 124 -18.49 -1.67 -11.02
C PRO A 124 -19.59 -0.71 -11.46
N MET A 125 -20.41 -1.13 -12.41
CA MET A 125 -21.53 -0.37 -12.95
C MET A 125 -22.81 -1.17 -12.73
N VAL A 126 -23.66 -0.71 -11.81
CA VAL A 126 -24.98 -1.31 -11.58
C VAL A 126 -26.00 -0.59 -12.45
N GLU A 127 -26.66 -1.32 -13.33
CA GLU A 127 -27.76 -0.84 -14.17
C GLU A 127 -29.10 -1.20 -13.53
N ILE A 128 -29.94 -0.18 -13.31
CA ILE A 128 -31.31 -0.31 -12.81
C ILE A 128 -32.18 0.63 -13.62
N ASP A 129 -33.25 0.11 -14.22
CA ASP A 129 -34.25 0.89 -14.99
C ASP A 129 -33.64 1.81 -16.08
N GLY A 130 -32.48 1.42 -16.63
CA GLY A 130 -31.75 2.17 -17.68
C GLY A 130 -30.74 3.21 -17.17
N GLU A 131 -30.59 3.36 -15.85
CA GLU A 131 -29.62 4.27 -15.20
C GLU A 131 -28.43 3.48 -14.61
N TYR A 132 -27.23 4.05 -14.68
CA TYR A 132 -26.00 3.44 -14.17
C TYR A 132 -25.53 4.07 -12.86
N TYR A 133 -25.20 3.22 -11.88
CA TYR A 133 -24.68 3.58 -10.57
C TYR A 133 -23.27 3.04 -10.41
N THR A 134 -22.31 3.93 -10.15
CA THR A 134 -20.86 3.65 -10.12
C THR A 134 -20.19 4.07 -8.81
N ARG A 135 -20.98 4.27 -7.76
CA ARG A 135 -20.51 4.86 -6.50
C ARG A 135 -20.62 3.86 -5.35
N GLU A 136 -19.68 3.97 -4.43
CA GLU A 136 -19.71 3.26 -3.15
C GLU A 136 -20.19 4.17 -2.01
N LEU A 137 -20.72 3.54 -0.97
CA LEU A 137 -21.03 4.19 0.30
C LEU A 137 -19.93 3.84 1.31
N VAL A 138 -19.24 4.87 1.80
CA VAL A 138 -18.30 4.78 2.92
C VAL A 138 -18.98 5.33 4.16
N GLU A 139 -19.18 4.48 5.15
CA GLU A 139 -19.70 4.87 6.46
C GLU A 139 -18.53 5.13 7.41
N ILE A 140 -18.54 6.30 8.04
CA ILE A 140 -17.58 6.70 9.07
C ILE A 140 -18.34 6.70 10.39
N ASP A 141 -18.08 5.69 11.21
CA ASP A 141 -18.79 5.45 12.47
C ASP A 141 -17.79 5.16 13.59
N TYR A 142 -17.48 6.17 14.40
CA TYR A 142 -16.61 6.04 15.56
C TYR A 142 -17.29 6.68 16.78
N ASP A 143 -17.09 6.11 17.96
CA ASP A 143 -17.72 6.57 19.20
C ASP A 143 -17.50 8.06 19.53
N HIS A 144 -16.42 8.66 19.01
CA HIS A 144 -16.03 10.04 19.30
C HIS A 144 -16.44 11.06 18.22
N ILE A 145 -17.10 10.64 17.13
CA ILE A 145 -17.67 11.53 16.11
C ILE A 145 -19.06 11.07 15.67
N PRO A 146 -19.95 11.98 15.21
CA PRO A 146 -21.22 11.57 14.64
C PRO A 146 -21.02 10.68 13.41
N HIS A 147 -21.91 9.70 13.25
CA HIS A 147 -21.98 8.88 12.04
C HIS A 147 -22.08 9.76 10.78
N GLN A 148 -21.27 9.44 9.77
CA GLN A 148 -21.27 10.13 8.47
C GLN A 148 -21.30 9.13 7.32
N SER A 149 -22.10 9.42 6.31
CA SER A 149 -22.08 8.71 5.03
C SER A 149 -21.37 9.53 3.96
N VAL A 150 -20.42 8.93 3.26
CA VAL A 150 -19.71 9.56 2.15
C VAL A 150 -19.89 8.71 0.89
N ILE A 151 -20.46 9.32 -0.15
CA ILE A 151 -20.60 8.66 -1.45
C ILE A 151 -19.37 9.00 -2.31
N LEU A 152 -18.58 7.98 -2.65
CA LEU A 152 -17.35 8.12 -3.44
C LEU A 152 -17.49 7.37 -4.78
N PRO A 153 -16.71 7.74 -5.82
CA PRO A 153 -16.52 6.87 -6.97
C PRO A 153 -16.04 5.48 -6.50
N SER A 154 -16.65 4.42 -7.04
CA SER A 154 -16.26 3.04 -6.75
C SER A 154 -15.20 2.63 -7.76
N GLU A 155 -13.93 2.78 -7.38
CA GLU A 155 -12.81 2.52 -8.29
C GLU A 155 -11.72 1.73 -7.55
N SER A 156 -11.17 0.74 -8.24
CA SER A 156 -9.95 0.05 -7.81
C SER A 156 -8.90 0.11 -8.90
N LYS A 157 -7.64 0.25 -8.49
CA LYS A 157 -6.51 0.20 -9.42
C LYS A 157 -6.23 -1.24 -9.81
N VAL A 158 -6.05 -1.52 -11.09
CA VAL A 158 -5.49 -2.78 -11.59
C VAL A 158 -4.11 -2.51 -12.17
N VAL A 159 -3.15 -3.37 -11.85
CA VAL A 159 -1.75 -3.18 -12.25
C VAL A 159 -1.17 -4.50 -12.73
N ARG A 160 -0.82 -4.56 -14.00
CA ARG A 160 -0.05 -5.64 -14.62
C ARG A 160 1.43 -5.26 -14.59
N LEU A 161 2.22 -5.97 -13.79
CA LEU A 161 3.64 -5.70 -13.60
C LEU A 161 4.50 -6.49 -14.58
N ASP A 162 5.31 -5.81 -15.39
CA ASP A 162 6.44 -6.46 -16.06
C ASP A 162 7.62 -6.51 -15.09
N ILE A 163 7.70 -7.60 -14.33
CA ILE A 163 8.67 -7.77 -13.28
C ILE A 163 9.36 -9.12 -13.36
N VAL A 164 10.68 -9.09 -13.35
CA VAL A 164 11.53 -10.26 -13.23
C VAL A 164 12.03 -10.34 -11.80
N ARG A 165 11.89 -11.51 -11.19
CA ARG A 165 12.32 -11.78 -9.82
C ARG A 165 13.44 -12.82 -9.76
N LYS A 166 14.37 -12.62 -8.83
CA LYS A 166 15.36 -13.63 -8.40
C LYS A 166 15.29 -13.78 -6.89
N GLY A 167 15.72 -14.94 -6.40
CA GLY A 167 15.36 -15.40 -5.06
C GLY A 167 13.87 -15.76 -4.97
N GLN A 168 13.50 -16.44 -3.90
CA GLN A 168 12.14 -16.91 -3.67
C GLN A 168 11.71 -16.77 -2.21
N ASN A 169 12.58 -17.10 -1.25
CA ASN A 169 12.21 -17.12 0.17
C ASN A 169 12.69 -15.85 0.85
N ILE A 170 11.75 -15.04 1.32
CA ILE A 170 12.02 -13.76 1.98
C ILE A 170 11.62 -13.86 3.44
N GLY A 171 12.57 -13.65 4.33
CA GLY A 171 12.29 -13.50 5.75
C GLY A 171 11.85 -12.08 6.06
N TYR A 172 10.75 -11.88 6.77
CA TYR A 172 10.26 -10.54 7.09
C TYR A 172 10.16 -10.32 8.60
N ILE A 173 10.83 -9.29 9.11
CA ILE A 173 10.74 -8.87 10.50
C ILE A 173 9.83 -7.64 10.54
N GLU A 174 8.60 -7.83 11.01
CA GLU A 174 7.57 -6.80 10.93
C GLU A 174 7.87 -5.54 11.75
N GLY A 175 7.53 -4.41 11.14
CA GLY A 175 7.58 -3.08 11.72
C GLY A 175 6.21 -2.59 12.21
N VAL A 176 6.05 -1.27 12.34
CA VAL A 176 4.76 -0.68 12.75
C VAL A 176 3.87 -0.46 11.53
N GLY A 177 2.73 -1.15 11.47
CA GLY A 177 1.71 -0.90 10.44
C GLY A 177 2.20 -1.21 9.02
N ASP A 178 3.01 -2.25 8.91
CA ASP A 178 3.68 -2.65 7.69
C ASP A 178 2.79 -3.62 6.90
N VAL A 179 2.56 -3.33 5.62
CA VAL A 179 1.76 -4.15 4.67
C VAL A 179 2.58 -4.57 3.44
N VAL A 180 3.90 -4.39 3.54
CA VAL A 180 4.87 -4.81 2.54
C VAL A 180 4.90 -6.34 2.38
N PRO A 181 4.80 -7.19 3.43
CA PRO A 181 4.83 -8.64 3.27
C PRO A 181 3.77 -9.19 2.32
N GLU A 182 2.52 -8.73 2.47
CA GLU A 182 1.37 -9.13 1.65
C GLU A 182 1.59 -8.73 0.19
N SER A 183 2.10 -7.52 -0.01
CA SER A 183 2.40 -6.98 -1.33
C SER A 183 3.48 -7.79 -2.06
N LEU A 184 4.50 -8.26 -1.34
CA LEU A 184 5.54 -9.14 -1.89
C LEU A 184 5.01 -10.55 -2.20
N ASN A 185 4.10 -11.09 -1.39
CA ASN A 185 3.41 -12.34 -1.69
C ASN A 185 2.56 -12.25 -2.96
N HIS A 186 1.87 -11.12 -3.19
CA HIS A 186 1.10 -10.88 -4.41
C HIS A 186 1.94 -10.86 -5.70
N ILE A 187 3.25 -10.59 -5.60
CA ILE A 187 4.18 -10.68 -6.74
C ILE A 187 4.98 -12.00 -6.78
N GLY A 188 4.49 -13.02 -6.06
CA GLY A 188 4.94 -14.40 -6.15
C GLY A 188 6.12 -14.78 -5.25
N TYR A 189 6.66 -13.87 -4.44
CA TYR A 189 7.63 -14.23 -3.40
C TYR A 189 6.98 -15.11 -2.33
N ASN A 190 7.81 -15.92 -1.66
CA ASN A 190 7.40 -16.66 -0.48
C ASN A 190 7.88 -15.89 0.75
N VAL A 191 7.00 -15.07 1.32
CA VAL A 191 7.34 -14.21 2.45
C VAL A 191 6.91 -14.88 3.74
N ILE A 192 7.88 -15.14 4.62
CA ILE A 192 7.64 -15.74 5.94
C ILE A 192 7.95 -14.68 6.99
N THR A 193 6.95 -14.34 7.80
CA THR A 193 7.14 -13.46 8.95
C THR A 193 8.00 -14.19 10.00
N ILE A 194 9.10 -13.56 10.41
CA ILE A 194 10.04 -14.07 11.40
C ILE A 194 9.68 -13.51 12.77
N ASP A 195 9.42 -14.37 13.76
CA ASP A 195 9.40 -13.94 15.16
C ASP A 195 10.84 -13.53 15.57
N PRO A 196 11.06 -12.27 15.99
CA PRO A 196 12.37 -11.78 16.43
C PRO A 196 13.04 -12.65 17.49
N LYS A 197 12.28 -13.38 18.32
CA LYS A 197 12.80 -14.28 19.36
C LYS A 197 13.48 -15.50 18.76
N GLU A 198 12.94 -16.00 17.66
CA GLU A 198 13.38 -17.23 16.99
C GLU A 198 14.60 -17.02 16.09
N ILE A 199 14.98 -15.77 15.80
CA ILE A 199 16.15 -15.44 14.99
C ILE A 199 17.40 -16.16 15.51
N ASN A 200 17.93 -17.03 14.65
CA ASN A 200 19.18 -17.77 14.82
C ASN A 200 19.76 -18.09 13.43
N ALA A 201 21.03 -18.51 13.37
CA ALA A 201 21.74 -18.73 12.10
C ALA A 201 21.08 -19.83 11.22
N GLU A 202 20.55 -20.89 11.82
CA GLU A 202 19.88 -21.98 11.10
C GLU A 202 18.60 -21.47 10.43
N LEU A 203 17.76 -20.74 11.17
CA LEU A 203 16.55 -20.12 10.63
C LEU A 203 16.88 -19.17 9.47
N LEU A 204 17.83 -18.25 9.68
CA LEU A 204 18.20 -17.24 8.68
C LEU A 204 18.76 -17.87 7.40
N SER A 205 19.47 -19.00 7.51
CA SER A 205 20.08 -19.69 6.35
C SER A 205 19.05 -20.20 5.32
N ASN A 206 17.77 -20.27 5.68
CA ASN A 206 16.69 -20.68 4.78
C ASN A 206 16.25 -19.57 3.83
N PHE A 207 16.60 -18.31 4.10
CA PHE A 207 16.14 -17.15 3.33
C PHE A 207 17.17 -16.65 2.33
N ASP A 208 16.69 -16.21 1.16
CA ASP A 208 17.52 -15.55 0.16
C ASP A 208 17.84 -14.11 0.56
N ALA A 209 16.85 -13.45 1.17
CA ALA A 209 16.94 -12.12 1.73
C ALA A 209 16.08 -12.00 2.99
N VAL A 210 16.47 -11.09 3.88
CA VAL A 210 15.70 -10.71 5.07
C VAL A 210 15.37 -9.22 4.98
N VAL A 211 14.12 -8.86 5.21
CA VAL A 211 13.65 -7.48 5.27
C VAL A 211 13.35 -7.14 6.72
N VAL A 212 13.92 -6.05 7.20
CA VAL A 212 13.59 -5.44 8.48
C VAL A 212 12.62 -4.30 8.21
N GLY A 213 11.39 -4.48 8.66
CA GLY A 213 10.25 -3.60 8.42
C GLY A 213 10.40 -2.20 9.01
N ILE A 214 9.47 -1.33 8.62
CA ILE A 214 9.52 0.09 8.97
C ILE A 214 9.54 0.29 10.49
N ARG A 215 10.54 1.02 10.99
CA ARG A 215 10.70 1.31 12.42
C ARG A 215 10.84 0.07 13.32
N ALA A 216 11.18 -1.11 12.78
CA ALA A 216 11.32 -2.32 13.59
C ALA A 216 12.34 -2.15 14.72
N TYR A 217 13.50 -1.51 14.47
CA TYR A 217 14.48 -1.19 15.51
C TYR A 217 14.02 -0.11 16.51
N ASN A 218 12.91 0.59 16.25
CA ASN A 218 12.31 1.50 17.22
C ASN A 218 11.32 0.82 18.17
N ILE A 219 10.76 -0.33 17.80
CA ILE A 219 9.65 -0.96 18.53
C ILE A 219 9.94 -2.38 19.01
N VAL A 220 10.72 -3.18 18.28
CA VAL A 220 11.01 -4.58 18.62
C VAL A 220 12.23 -4.63 19.55
N ASP A 221 12.03 -5.05 20.79
CA ASP A 221 13.10 -5.06 21.82
C ASP A 221 14.14 -6.14 21.56
N GLU A 222 13.74 -7.28 20.99
CA GLU A 222 14.57 -8.44 20.76
C GLU A 222 15.71 -8.16 19.78
N LEU A 223 15.48 -7.29 18.79
CA LEU A 223 16.44 -7.01 17.71
C LEU A 223 17.79 -6.46 18.21
N LYS A 224 17.83 -5.84 19.39
CA LYS A 224 19.10 -5.37 19.98
C LYS A 224 20.11 -6.48 20.28
N PHE A 225 19.64 -7.72 20.35
CA PHE A 225 20.49 -8.89 20.60
C PHE A 225 20.70 -9.75 19.36
N LYS A 226 20.15 -9.35 18.21
CA LYS A 226 20.13 -10.18 16.99
C LYS A 226 20.96 -9.60 15.84
N GLN A 227 21.54 -8.42 16.02
CA GLN A 227 22.26 -7.74 14.94
C GLN A 227 23.45 -8.52 14.42
N ASP A 228 24.26 -9.09 15.30
CA ASP A 228 25.42 -9.89 14.89
C ASP A 228 24.99 -11.07 14.01
N LEU A 229 23.88 -11.75 14.36
CA LEU A 229 23.32 -12.83 13.54
C LEU A 229 22.81 -12.36 12.17
N LEU A 230 22.22 -11.16 12.12
CA LEU A 230 21.78 -10.55 10.86
C LEU A 230 22.96 -10.12 9.99
N PHE A 231 24.04 -9.61 10.58
CA PHE A 231 25.26 -9.25 9.85
C PHE A 231 26.00 -10.50 9.37
N ASP A 232 26.11 -11.54 10.18
CA ASP A 232 26.65 -12.85 9.80
C ASP A 232 25.88 -13.46 8.62
N PHE A 233 24.55 -13.33 8.63
CA PHE A 233 23.71 -13.75 7.50
C PHE A 233 24.09 -13.02 6.19
N VAL A 234 24.33 -11.71 6.25
CA VAL A 234 24.82 -10.95 5.10
C VAL A 234 26.21 -11.42 4.68
N GLU A 235 27.12 -11.59 5.63
CA GLU A 235 28.50 -12.03 5.35
C GLU A 235 28.51 -13.38 4.60
N GLN A 236 27.58 -14.28 4.94
CA GLN A 236 27.42 -15.59 4.33
C GLN A 236 26.77 -15.59 2.94
N GLY A 237 26.22 -14.46 2.48
CA GLY A 237 25.63 -14.30 1.15
C GLY A 237 24.16 -13.90 1.13
N GLY A 238 23.56 -13.68 2.29
CA GLY A 238 22.21 -13.13 2.42
C GLY A 238 22.13 -11.66 2.00
N ASN A 239 20.95 -11.22 1.56
CA ASN A 239 20.68 -9.79 1.40
C ASN A 239 19.85 -9.32 2.60
N LEU A 240 20.29 -8.28 3.31
CA LEU A 240 19.53 -7.68 4.40
C LEU A 240 19.06 -6.29 3.98
N ILE A 241 17.75 -6.09 3.88
CA ILE A 241 17.14 -4.80 3.57
C ILE A 241 16.62 -4.19 4.87
N LEU A 242 17.24 -3.11 5.31
CA LEU A 242 16.76 -2.29 6.40
C LEU A 242 15.92 -1.13 5.85
N GLN A 243 14.63 -1.16 6.10
CA GLN A 243 13.75 -0.02 5.82
C GLN A 243 13.92 1.07 6.88
N TYR A 244 13.41 2.27 6.58
CA TYR A 244 13.64 3.45 7.40
C TYR A 244 13.29 3.22 8.87
N ASN A 245 14.09 3.83 9.73
CA ASN A 245 13.87 3.88 11.18
C ASN A 245 13.97 5.35 11.59
N THR A 246 13.28 5.73 12.67
CA THR A 246 13.41 7.09 13.19
C THR A 246 14.69 7.19 14.02
N SER A 247 15.45 8.29 13.89
CA SER A 247 16.66 8.54 14.69
C SER A 247 16.42 8.58 16.20
N ARG A 248 15.19 8.83 16.65
CA ARG A 248 14.80 8.78 18.06
C ARG A 248 14.35 7.38 18.46
N ARG A 249 14.76 6.94 19.65
CA ARG A 249 14.35 5.65 20.25
C ARG A 249 14.76 4.44 19.40
N VAL A 250 15.85 4.54 18.65
CA VAL A 250 16.50 3.36 18.07
C VAL A 250 17.02 2.52 19.24
N LYS A 251 16.69 1.24 19.27
CA LYS A 251 17.01 0.34 20.38
C LYS A 251 18.40 -0.32 20.25
N VAL A 252 19.17 0.07 19.24
CA VAL A 252 20.48 -0.48 18.89
C VAL A 252 21.51 0.64 18.75
N GLU A 253 22.76 0.32 19.09
CA GLU A 253 23.89 1.25 18.94
C GLU A 253 24.35 1.33 17.48
N ASN A 254 24.47 0.19 16.80
CA ASN A 254 24.95 0.10 15.42
C ASN A 254 23.88 -0.45 14.49
N LEU A 255 23.17 0.37 13.73
CA LEU A 255 22.11 -0.11 12.82
C LEU A 255 22.61 -0.99 11.68
N ALA A 256 23.89 -0.85 11.33
CA ALA A 256 24.55 -1.46 10.19
C ALA A 256 25.93 -2.02 10.60
N PRO A 257 26.53 -2.92 9.80
CA PRO A 257 27.88 -3.43 10.04
C PRO A 257 28.96 -2.34 9.89
N TYR A 258 28.64 -1.23 9.22
CA TYR A 258 29.50 -0.07 9.00
C TYR A 258 28.86 1.20 9.55
N HIS A 259 29.62 2.30 9.61
CA HIS A 259 29.11 3.58 10.09
C HIS A 259 27.88 4.01 9.27
N LEU A 260 26.77 4.29 9.97
CA LEU A 260 25.52 4.76 9.39
C LEU A 260 24.78 5.60 10.42
N LYS A 261 24.55 6.88 10.12
CA LYS A 261 23.88 7.81 11.03
C LYS A 261 22.55 8.25 10.45
N LEU A 262 21.47 7.92 11.15
CA LEU A 262 20.13 8.40 10.80
C LEU A 262 19.98 9.89 11.08
N SER A 263 19.37 10.61 10.15
CA SER A 263 19.08 12.04 10.29
C SER A 263 17.57 12.30 10.38
N ARG A 264 17.15 13.53 10.05
CA ARG A 264 15.75 13.92 9.86
C ARG A 264 15.45 14.32 8.42
N ASP A 265 16.41 14.11 7.53
CA ASP A 265 16.29 14.38 6.10
C ASP A 265 15.20 13.51 5.51
N ARG A 266 14.49 14.11 4.56
CA ARG A 266 13.32 13.53 3.91
C ARG A 266 13.08 14.26 2.61
N VAL A 267 12.28 13.64 1.75
CA VAL A 267 11.75 14.26 0.54
C VAL A 267 10.25 13.98 0.54
N THR A 268 9.49 15.02 0.83
CA THR A 268 8.04 14.97 1.04
C THR A 268 7.25 15.30 -0.21
N ASP A 269 7.88 15.85 -1.24
CA ASP A 269 7.26 16.00 -2.55
C ASP A 269 7.28 14.66 -3.30
N GLU A 270 6.11 14.03 -3.44
CA GLU A 270 5.92 12.79 -4.21
C GLU A 270 6.35 12.90 -5.68
N ASN A 271 6.40 14.13 -6.23
CA ASN A 271 6.82 14.41 -7.60
C ASN A 271 8.30 14.85 -7.70
N ALA A 272 9.05 14.83 -6.59
CA ALA A 272 10.47 15.19 -6.61
C ALA A 272 11.23 14.32 -7.63
N ALA A 273 12.06 14.97 -8.44
CA ALA A 273 12.88 14.29 -9.44
C ALA A 273 13.95 13.43 -8.76
N VAL A 274 14.13 12.21 -9.27
CA VAL A 274 15.11 11.26 -8.76
C VAL A 274 16.29 11.17 -9.73
N SER A 275 17.48 11.50 -9.22
CA SER A 275 18.74 11.41 -9.97
C SER A 275 19.49 10.14 -9.63
N PHE A 276 20.03 9.45 -10.63
CA PHE A 276 20.84 8.24 -10.44
C PHE A 276 22.31 8.64 -10.33
N ILE A 277 22.82 8.71 -9.11
CA ILE A 277 24.22 9.10 -8.85
C ILE A 277 25.20 7.95 -9.09
N ASN A 278 24.72 6.70 -9.01
CA ASN A 278 25.45 5.50 -9.44
C ASN A 278 24.63 4.70 -10.45
N PRO A 279 24.49 5.18 -11.70
CA PRO A 279 23.55 4.64 -12.70
C PRO A 279 23.88 3.23 -13.18
N ASP A 280 25.14 2.81 -13.05
CA ASP A 280 25.60 1.45 -13.41
C ASP A 280 25.48 0.46 -12.25
N HIS A 281 25.05 0.90 -11.06
CA HIS A 281 24.92 0.02 -9.91
C HIS A 281 23.92 -1.11 -10.19
N PRO A 282 24.20 -2.38 -9.84
CA PRO A 282 23.32 -3.50 -10.18
C PRO A 282 21.87 -3.35 -9.72
N VAL A 283 21.64 -2.67 -8.60
CA VAL A 283 20.28 -2.43 -8.06
C VAL A 283 19.39 -1.62 -9.01
N LEU A 284 19.97 -0.83 -9.92
CA LEU A 284 19.23 -0.09 -10.94
C LEU A 284 19.16 -0.82 -12.29
N ASN A 285 19.83 -1.96 -12.43
CA ASN A 285 20.06 -2.58 -13.73
C ASN A 285 19.67 -4.05 -13.81
N TYR A 286 19.45 -4.71 -12.67
CA TYR A 286 19.20 -6.14 -12.64
C TYR A 286 18.39 -6.58 -11.40
N PRO A 287 17.45 -7.54 -11.56
CA PRO A 287 17.00 -8.14 -12.83
C PRO A 287 16.12 -7.21 -13.67
N ASN A 288 15.60 -6.12 -13.08
CA ASN A 288 14.81 -5.12 -13.78
C ASN A 288 15.68 -3.89 -14.07
N LYS A 289 15.62 -3.34 -15.29
CA LYS A 289 16.22 -2.03 -15.56
C LYS A 289 15.34 -0.94 -14.96
N ILE A 290 15.89 -0.13 -14.07
CA ILE A 290 15.22 1.01 -13.45
C ILE A 290 15.51 2.27 -14.25
N GLU A 291 14.46 3.03 -14.51
CA GLU A 291 14.44 4.26 -15.28
C GLU A 291 13.72 5.36 -14.50
N ALA A 292 13.82 6.61 -14.94
CA ALA A 292 13.16 7.73 -14.24
C ALA A 292 11.64 7.51 -14.07
N ARG A 293 10.99 6.86 -15.04
CA ARG A 293 9.56 6.53 -15.01
C ARG A 293 9.16 5.55 -13.90
N ASP A 294 10.11 4.78 -13.34
CA ASP A 294 9.82 3.92 -12.17
C ASP A 294 9.54 4.75 -10.90
N PHE A 295 9.80 6.06 -10.96
CA PHE A 295 9.46 7.02 -9.93
C PHE A 295 8.16 7.81 -10.26
N ASP A 296 7.48 7.52 -11.36
CA ASP A 296 6.20 8.15 -11.68
C ASP A 296 5.06 7.52 -10.85
N GLY A 297 4.07 8.35 -10.48
CA GLY A 297 2.87 7.90 -9.78
C GLY A 297 3.06 7.48 -8.32
N TRP A 298 4.23 7.81 -7.72
CA TRP A 298 4.42 7.66 -6.28
C TRP A 298 3.48 8.59 -5.50
N VAL A 299 3.12 8.21 -4.29
CA VAL A 299 2.11 8.91 -3.49
C VAL A 299 2.65 9.37 -2.14
N GLN A 300 2.15 10.52 -1.68
CA GLN A 300 2.49 11.19 -0.43
C GLN A 300 3.93 11.73 -0.37
N GLU A 301 4.96 10.89 -0.52
CA GLU A 301 6.37 11.29 -0.32
C GLU A 301 7.34 10.30 -0.97
N ARG A 302 8.58 10.74 -1.28
CA ARG A 302 9.63 9.82 -1.76
C ARG A 302 10.22 8.98 -0.65
N GLY A 303 10.40 9.57 0.52
CA GLY A 303 11.02 8.87 1.64
C GLY A 303 11.33 9.75 2.83
N LEU A 304 11.61 9.09 3.94
CA LEU A 304 11.75 9.71 5.25
C LEU A 304 13.00 9.21 5.98
N TYR A 305 13.56 10.08 6.83
CA TYR A 305 14.64 9.76 7.77
C TYR A 305 15.91 9.23 7.09
N PHE A 306 16.28 9.82 5.95
CA PHE A 306 17.50 9.48 5.23
C PHE A 306 18.73 9.67 6.13
N PRO A 307 19.68 8.73 6.16
CA PRO A 307 21.02 8.97 6.66
C PRO A 307 21.65 10.18 5.97
N ASP A 308 22.42 10.95 6.73
CA ASP A 308 23.21 12.08 6.23
C ASP A 308 24.73 11.84 6.36
N GLU A 309 25.14 10.82 7.12
CA GLU A 309 26.53 10.38 7.28
C GLU A 309 26.60 8.84 7.23
N TRP A 310 27.56 8.30 6.46
CA TRP A 310 27.82 6.87 6.33
C TRP A 310 29.30 6.58 6.00
N GLY A 311 29.73 5.34 6.23
CA GLY A 311 31.08 4.87 5.89
C GLY A 311 31.30 4.67 4.39
N GLU A 312 32.57 4.62 3.96
CA GLU A 312 32.97 4.47 2.54
C GLU A 312 32.50 3.13 1.92
N GLU A 313 32.11 2.17 2.74
CA GLU A 313 31.56 0.87 2.31
C GLU A 313 30.16 1.00 1.68
N PHE A 314 29.44 2.08 1.97
CA PHE A 314 28.13 2.36 1.41
C PHE A 314 28.24 3.12 0.10
N THR A 315 27.67 2.54 -0.94
CA THR A 315 27.46 3.21 -2.23
C THR A 315 26.05 3.84 -2.24
N PRO A 316 25.93 5.17 -2.25
CA PRO A 316 24.64 5.83 -2.39
C PRO A 316 24.16 5.74 -3.84
N VAL A 317 22.90 5.41 -4.08
CA VAL A 317 22.41 5.06 -5.44
C VAL A 317 21.58 6.18 -6.06
N LEU A 318 20.79 6.87 -5.23
CA LEU A 318 19.81 7.85 -5.65
C LEU A 318 20.06 9.19 -4.95
N SER A 319 19.80 10.27 -5.66
CA SER A 319 19.79 11.64 -5.11
C SER A 319 18.48 12.32 -5.43
N MET A 320 17.89 13.00 -4.46
CA MET A 320 16.59 13.68 -4.58
C MET A 320 16.47 14.80 -3.54
N ASN A 321 15.59 15.77 -3.80
CA ASN A 321 15.29 16.85 -2.86
C ASN A 321 13.90 17.45 -3.08
N ASP A 322 13.34 18.02 -2.02
CA ASP A 322 12.18 18.91 -2.14
C ASP A 322 12.58 20.23 -2.82
N PRO A 323 11.64 20.93 -3.47
CA PRO A 323 11.92 22.21 -4.12
C PRO A 323 12.57 23.24 -3.18
N GLY A 324 13.74 23.75 -3.57
CA GLY A 324 14.49 24.74 -2.80
C GLY A 324 15.38 24.17 -1.68
N GLU A 325 15.41 22.84 -1.53
CA GLU A 325 16.32 22.17 -0.59
C GLU A 325 17.60 21.62 -1.25
N THR A 326 18.60 21.26 -0.43
CA THR A 326 19.80 20.55 -0.91
C THR A 326 19.48 19.13 -1.38
N PRO A 327 20.25 18.55 -2.32
CA PRO A 327 20.15 17.12 -2.68
C PRO A 327 20.47 16.19 -1.49
N LYS A 328 19.70 15.11 -1.36
CA LYS A 328 19.86 14.05 -0.34
C LYS A 328 20.18 12.74 -1.02
N GLU A 329 21.24 12.08 -0.56
CA GLU A 329 21.78 10.86 -1.20
C GLU A 329 21.59 9.59 -0.35
N GLY A 330 21.10 9.72 0.89
CA GLY A 330 20.92 8.61 1.83
C GLY A 330 19.66 7.76 1.63
N SER A 331 18.86 8.02 0.59
CA SER A 331 17.57 7.33 0.37
C SER A 331 17.72 5.85 0.03
N LEU A 332 18.82 5.47 -0.62
CA LEU A 332 19.17 4.09 -0.94
C LEU A 332 20.69 3.94 -0.87
N LEU A 333 21.17 3.23 0.15
CA LEU A 333 22.58 2.95 0.39
C LEU A 333 22.81 1.44 0.31
N VAL A 334 23.78 1.01 -0.49
CA VAL A 334 24.13 -0.41 -0.64
C VAL A 334 25.57 -0.62 -0.21
N ALA A 335 25.80 -1.53 0.73
CA ALA A 335 27.14 -1.96 1.13
C ALA A 335 27.28 -3.47 0.89
N LYS A 336 28.40 -3.86 0.26
CA LYS A 336 28.78 -5.26 0.19
C LYS A 336 29.42 -5.69 1.50
N HIS A 337 28.90 -6.75 2.11
CA HIS A 337 29.44 -7.29 3.36
C HIS A 337 29.63 -8.80 3.20
N GLY A 338 30.89 -9.25 3.23
CA GLY A 338 31.25 -10.61 2.85
C GLY A 338 30.77 -10.97 1.43
N LYS A 339 29.90 -11.98 1.34
CA LYS A 339 29.33 -12.48 0.08
C LYS A 339 27.98 -11.86 -0.27
N GLY A 340 27.33 -11.18 0.68
CA GLY A 340 25.99 -10.61 0.54
C GLY A 340 25.99 -9.09 0.51
N HIS A 341 24.80 -8.53 0.64
CA HIS A 341 24.56 -7.08 0.62
C HIS A 341 23.76 -6.63 1.82
N TYR A 342 24.27 -5.62 2.51
CA TYR A 342 23.50 -4.84 3.45
C TYR A 342 22.94 -3.62 2.70
N ILE A 343 21.63 -3.46 2.72
CA ILE A 343 20.92 -2.43 1.97
C ILE A 343 20.12 -1.61 2.96
N TYR A 344 20.41 -0.32 3.06
CA TYR A 344 19.54 0.62 3.77
C TYR A 344 18.67 1.35 2.75
N THR A 345 17.38 1.49 3.05
CA THR A 345 16.51 2.35 2.27
C THR A 345 15.56 3.17 3.14
N GLY A 346 15.54 4.47 2.86
CA GLY A 346 14.60 5.42 3.43
C GLY A 346 13.35 5.64 2.58
N LEU A 347 13.27 5.00 1.41
CA LEU A 347 12.17 5.18 0.46
C LEU A 347 10.85 4.66 1.04
N SER A 348 9.75 5.34 0.72
CA SER A 348 8.43 5.06 1.31
C SER A 348 7.69 3.88 0.67
N PHE A 349 8.35 2.73 0.51
CA PHE A 349 7.72 1.52 -0.07
C PHE A 349 6.41 1.11 0.61
N PHE A 350 6.28 1.34 1.91
CA PHE A 350 5.06 1.11 2.70
C PHE A 350 3.86 1.99 2.28
N ARG A 351 4.09 3.06 1.50
CA ARG A 351 3.06 3.87 0.83
C ARG A 351 2.84 3.42 -0.60
N GLU A 352 3.94 3.16 -1.31
CA GLU A 352 3.90 2.87 -2.74
C GLU A 352 3.31 1.48 -3.05
N PHE A 353 3.53 0.50 -2.18
CA PHE A 353 3.02 -0.85 -2.38
C PHE A 353 1.49 -0.91 -2.27
N PRO A 354 0.86 -0.35 -1.21
CA PRO A 354 -0.60 -0.21 -1.14
C PRO A 354 -1.22 0.62 -2.26
N ALA A 355 -0.47 1.57 -2.81
CA ALA A 355 -0.91 2.38 -3.95
C ALA A 355 -0.72 1.67 -5.31
N GLY A 356 -0.08 0.50 -5.33
CA GLY A 356 0.17 -0.27 -6.54
C GLY A 356 1.11 0.43 -7.52
N VAL A 357 2.21 1.00 -7.05
CA VAL A 357 3.17 1.73 -7.89
C VAL A 357 4.17 0.77 -8.53
N PRO A 358 4.15 0.55 -9.86
CA PRO A 358 4.94 -0.50 -10.51
C PRO A 358 6.46 -0.39 -10.28
N GLY A 359 7.00 0.83 -10.37
CA GLY A 359 8.43 1.04 -10.25
C GLY A 359 8.97 0.81 -8.83
N ALA A 360 8.13 1.00 -7.81
CA ALA A 360 8.47 0.64 -6.44
C ALA A 360 8.67 -0.88 -6.30
N TYR A 361 7.78 -1.70 -6.87
CA TYR A 361 7.92 -3.16 -6.91
C TYR A 361 9.19 -3.60 -7.65
N ARG A 362 9.48 -2.99 -8.81
CA ARG A 362 10.69 -3.28 -9.61
C ARG A 362 11.97 -2.98 -8.83
N LEU A 363 12.08 -1.80 -8.23
CA LEU A 363 13.25 -1.41 -7.45
C LEU A 363 13.45 -2.30 -6.22
N PHE A 364 12.38 -2.61 -5.49
CA PHE A 364 12.48 -3.47 -4.31
C PHE A 364 12.85 -4.90 -4.67
N THR A 365 12.30 -5.43 -5.76
CA THR A 365 12.67 -6.73 -6.33
C THR A 365 14.14 -6.78 -6.71
N ASN A 366 14.70 -5.70 -7.25
CA ASN A 366 16.14 -5.62 -7.50
C ASN A 366 16.96 -5.70 -6.22
N MET A 367 16.56 -5.01 -5.16
CA MET A 367 17.23 -5.11 -3.85
C MET A 367 17.24 -6.54 -3.31
N LEU A 368 16.10 -7.24 -3.38
CA LEU A 368 15.99 -8.65 -2.98
C LEU A 368 16.90 -9.56 -3.83
N SER A 369 17.01 -9.24 -5.12
CA SER A 369 17.70 -10.04 -6.14
C SER A 369 19.21 -9.80 -6.25
N LEU A 370 19.78 -8.81 -5.54
CA LEU A 370 21.18 -8.42 -5.67
C LEU A 370 22.13 -9.60 -5.47
N GLY A 371 22.99 -9.87 -6.46
CA GLY A 371 23.98 -10.95 -6.42
C GLY A 371 23.40 -12.38 -6.48
N LYS A 372 22.13 -12.56 -6.86
CA LYS A 372 21.43 -13.86 -6.85
C LYS A 372 21.37 -14.56 -8.22
N ASP A 373 22.43 -14.48 -9.01
CA ASP A 373 22.42 -14.93 -10.42
C ASP A 373 22.21 -16.44 -10.64
N ASN A 374 22.45 -17.28 -9.62
CA ASN A 374 22.44 -18.74 -9.72
C ASN A 374 21.55 -19.45 -8.66
N ILE A 375 20.43 -18.86 -8.24
CA ILE A 375 19.54 -19.51 -7.26
C ILE A 375 18.58 -20.49 -7.94
N ASN A 376 18.49 -21.70 -7.36
CA ASN A 376 17.48 -22.70 -7.72
C ASN A 376 16.12 -22.32 -7.11
N LEU A 377 15.14 -21.97 -7.95
CA LEU A 377 13.80 -21.54 -7.55
C LEU A 377 12.93 -22.70 -7.01
N ASP A 378 13.37 -23.96 -7.13
CA ASP A 378 12.57 -25.15 -6.79
C ASP A 378 12.50 -25.49 -5.29
N LYS A 379 13.08 -24.66 -4.40
CA LYS A 379 13.02 -24.85 -2.94
C LYS A 379 12.17 -23.77 -2.27
N LYS A 380 10.86 -23.77 -2.52
CA LYS A 380 9.92 -22.95 -1.75
C LYS A 380 9.80 -23.52 -0.33
N LEU A 381 10.04 -22.69 0.69
CA LEU A 381 9.77 -23.07 2.09
C LEU A 381 8.26 -23.13 2.33
N THR A 382 7.82 -24.05 3.17
CA THR A 382 6.44 -24.09 3.68
C THR A 382 6.48 -23.68 5.15
N ASP A 383 5.50 -22.90 5.57
CA ASP A 383 5.30 -22.52 6.98
C ASP A 383 5.17 -23.73 7.91
#